data_AF-A0A8J6IRG5-F1
#
_entry.id   AF-A0A8J6IRG5-F1
#
_cell.length_a   1.000
_cell.length_b   1.000
_cell.length_c   1.000
_cell.angle_alpha   90.00
_cell.angle_beta   90.00
_cell.angle_gamma   90.00
#
_symmetry.space_group_name_H-M   'P 1'
#
loop_
_entity.id
_entity.type
_entity.pdbx_description
1 polymer ?
#
loop_
_entity_poly.entity_id
_entity_poly.type
_entity_poly.pdbx_seq_one_letter_code
_entity_poly.pdbx_strand_id
1 'polypeptide(L)'
;MLGLYLRYLIWAFSLLFVTDYILYGHEIIPSPHSLQWRPSITWGALGVCFILGSYLPPKGLLHWLLGHFSNLSTRQWKEYQLLIGCQFIAMALINLLVVYWFSAQTWADYKLFGSSSLALFVPLYLAYWVTRVKPH
;
A
#
# COMPACT_ATOMS: atom_id res chain seq x y z
N MET A 1 -9.13 8.24 -16.77
CA MET A 1 -8.25 8.30 -15.58
C MET A 1 -8.98 7.97 -14.28
N LEU A 2 -10.16 8.57 -14.02
CA LEU A 2 -10.97 8.25 -12.83
C LEU A 2 -11.27 6.75 -12.64
N GLY A 3 -11.55 6.02 -13.73
CA GLY A 3 -11.81 4.57 -13.67
C GLY A 3 -10.59 3.71 -13.27
N LEU A 4 -9.36 4.15 -13.55
CA LEU A 4 -8.14 3.45 -13.12
C LEU A 4 -7.95 3.63 -11.61
N TYR A 5 -8.16 4.85 -11.14
CA TYR A 5 -8.03 5.21 -9.74
C TYR A 5 -9.08 4.51 -8.86
N LEU A 6 -10.34 4.45 -9.30
CA LEU A 6 -11.38 3.73 -8.56
C LEU A 6 -11.06 2.23 -8.42
N ARG A 7 -10.55 1.60 -9.50
CA ARG A 7 -10.12 0.21 -9.46
C ARG A 7 -8.94 0.01 -8.51
N TYR A 8 -7.97 0.93 -8.52
CA TYR A 8 -6.88 0.92 -7.54
C TYR A 8 -7.41 0.97 -6.11
N LEU A 9 -8.35 1.88 -5.80
CA LEU A 9 -8.92 1.99 -4.46
C LEU A 9 -9.65 0.70 -4.05
N ILE A 10 -10.46 0.12 -4.94
CA ILE A 10 -11.14 -1.15 -4.69
C ILE A 10 -10.12 -2.25 -4.40
N TRP A 11 -9.09 -2.39 -5.26
CA TRP A 11 -8.03 -3.38 -5.07
C TRP A 11 -7.26 -3.17 -3.77
N ALA A 12 -6.91 -1.93 -3.44
CA ALA A 12 -6.19 -1.60 -2.22
C ALA A 12 -7.02 -1.93 -0.98
N PHE A 13 -8.31 -1.57 -0.98
CA PHE A 13 -9.23 -1.93 0.11
C PHE A 13 -9.39 -3.45 0.24
N SER A 14 -9.58 -4.16 -0.88
CA SER A 14 -9.69 -5.62 -0.87
C SER A 14 -8.41 -6.29 -0.35
N LEU A 15 -7.23 -5.85 -0.80
CA LEU A 15 -5.96 -6.39 -0.34
C LEU A 15 -5.71 -6.12 1.14
N LEU A 16 -6.04 -4.92 1.63
CA LEU A 16 -5.96 -4.60 3.05
C LEU A 16 -6.87 -5.52 3.86
N PHE A 17 -8.12 -5.70 3.44
CA PHE A 17 -9.07 -6.56 4.13
C PHE A 17 -8.64 -8.03 4.13
N VAL A 18 -8.20 -8.54 2.98
CA VAL A 18 -7.71 -9.92 2.84
C VAL A 18 -6.45 -10.14 3.68
N THR A 19 -5.51 -9.19 3.68
CA THR A 19 -4.29 -9.29 4.48
C THR A 19 -4.60 -9.28 5.96
N ASP A 20 -5.49 -8.39 6.41
CA ASP A 20 -5.94 -8.33 7.80
C ASP A 20 -6.64 -9.63 8.23
N TYR A 21 -7.54 -10.16 7.38
CA TYR A 21 -8.19 -11.44 7.61
C TYR A 21 -7.20 -12.60 7.69
N ILE A 22 -6.21 -12.66 6.81
CA ILE A 22 -5.19 -13.72 6.84
C ILE A 22 -4.36 -13.62 8.12
N LEU A 23 -3.86 -12.43 8.46
CA LEU A 23 -2.95 -12.24 9.59
C LEU A 23 -3.63 -12.44 10.96
N TYR A 24 -4.86 -11.96 11.11
CA TYR A 24 -5.55 -11.94 12.41
C TYR A 24 -6.75 -12.88 12.50
N GLY A 25 -7.39 -13.21 11.39
CA GLY A 25 -8.55 -14.12 11.36
C GLY A 25 -8.18 -15.59 11.58
N HIS A 26 -6.93 -15.96 11.31
CA HIS A 26 -6.39 -17.30 11.55
C HIS A 26 -5.41 -17.36 12.73
N GLU A 27 -5.33 -16.30 13.55
CA GLU A 27 -4.43 -16.19 14.71
C GLU A 27 -2.93 -16.41 14.38
N ILE A 28 -2.53 -16.23 13.11
CA ILE A 28 -1.12 -16.36 12.66
C ILE A 28 -0.21 -15.46 13.51
N ILE A 29 -0.70 -14.26 13.81
CA ILE A 29 -0.09 -13.37 14.77
C ILE A 29 -0.95 -13.44 16.02
N PRO A 30 -0.43 -14.00 17.13
CA PRO A 30 -1.21 -14.09 18.34
C PRO A 30 -1.66 -12.70 18.79
N SER A 31 -2.71 -12.66 19.60
CA SER A 31 -3.39 -11.46 20.06
C SER A 31 -2.66 -10.52 21.05
N PRO A 32 -1.41 -10.75 21.56
CA PRO A 32 -0.85 -9.80 22.53
C PRO A 32 -0.36 -8.47 21.93
N HIS A 33 -0.34 -8.30 20.61
CA HIS A 33 -0.02 -7.00 20.01
C HIS A 33 -1.23 -6.06 20.09
N SER A 34 -1.04 -4.90 20.74
CA SER A 34 -2.10 -3.92 20.93
C SER A 34 -2.75 -3.52 19.59
N LEU A 35 -4.02 -3.12 19.63
CA LEU A 35 -4.80 -2.65 18.47
C LEU A 35 -4.02 -1.65 17.59
N GLN A 36 -3.09 -0.92 18.20
CA GLN A 36 -2.27 0.10 17.57
C GLN A 36 -1.16 -0.44 16.67
N TRP A 37 -0.71 -1.68 16.87
CA TRP A 37 0.33 -2.33 16.07
C TRP A 37 -0.19 -3.01 14.81
N ARG A 38 -1.48 -3.38 14.81
CA ARG A 38 -2.09 -4.07 13.68
C ARG A 38 -1.87 -3.35 12.33
N PRO A 39 -2.05 -2.01 12.23
CA PRO A 39 -1.79 -1.29 10.99
C PRO A 39 -0.33 -1.43 10.51
N SER A 40 0.66 -1.34 11.41
CA SER A 40 2.07 -1.45 11.05
C SER A 40 2.43 -2.82 10.50
N ILE A 41 1.89 -3.88 11.09
CA ILE A 41 2.12 -5.25 10.62
C ILE A 41 1.46 -5.44 9.24
N THR A 42 0.18 -5.06 9.09
CA THR A 42 -0.56 -5.24 7.83
C THR A 42 0.08 -4.44 6.69
N TRP A 43 0.37 -3.15 6.92
CA TRP A 43 1.03 -2.32 5.91
C TRP A 43 2.47 -2.75 5.66
N GLY A 44 3.20 -3.16 6.70
CA GLY A 44 4.56 -3.70 6.56
C GLY A 44 4.59 -4.94 5.67
N ALA A 45 3.69 -5.89 5.91
CA ALA A 45 3.55 -7.12 5.12
C ALA A 45 3.24 -6.80 3.65
N LEU A 46 2.29 -5.90 3.38
CA LEU A 46 1.98 -5.46 2.02
C LEU A 46 3.16 -4.75 1.35
N GLY A 47 3.84 -3.86 2.08
CA GLY A 47 5.01 -3.13 1.57
C GLY A 47 6.13 -4.08 1.17
N VAL A 48 6.48 -5.03 2.03
CA VAL A 48 7.47 -6.08 1.74
C VAL A 48 7.02 -6.92 0.54
N CYS A 49 5.76 -7.37 0.52
CA CYS A 49 5.22 -8.16 -0.58
C CYS A 49 5.30 -7.42 -1.93
N PHE A 50 4.95 -6.14 -1.98
CA PHE A 50 5.05 -5.35 -3.21
C PHE A 50 6.50 -5.09 -3.62
N ILE A 51 7.40 -4.79 -2.69
CA ILE A 51 8.82 -4.59 -2.99
C ILE A 51 9.41 -5.88 -3.55
N LEU A 52 9.28 -7.00 -2.85
CA LEU A 52 9.80 -8.30 -3.30
C LEU A 52 9.11 -8.76 -4.60
N GLY A 53 7.81 -8.56 -4.70
CA GLY A 53 7.01 -8.88 -5.89
C GLY A 53 7.32 -8.00 -7.11
N SER A 54 8.15 -6.96 -6.99
CA SER A 54 8.66 -6.18 -8.13
C SER A 54 9.81 -6.90 -8.84
N TYR A 55 10.46 -7.85 -8.15
CA TYR A 55 11.60 -8.61 -8.65
C TYR A 55 11.21 -9.99 -9.21
N LEU A 56 10.07 -10.57 -8.80
CA LEU A 56 9.66 -11.92 -9.24
C LEU A 56 9.14 -11.94 -10.69
N PRO A 57 8.10 -11.18 -11.08
CA PRO A 57 7.58 -11.20 -12.45
C PRO A 57 8.28 -10.13 -13.30
N PRO A 58 8.37 -10.29 -14.64
CA PRO A 58 9.01 -9.30 -15.50
C PRO A 58 8.45 -7.89 -15.30
N LYS A 59 7.12 -7.75 -15.25
CA LYS A 59 6.43 -6.46 -15.06
C LYS A 59 5.94 -6.22 -13.63
N GLY A 60 6.31 -7.07 -12.65
CA GLY A 60 5.83 -6.94 -11.28
C GLY A 60 4.42 -7.51 -11.03
N LEU A 61 4.13 -7.84 -9.76
CA LEU A 61 2.83 -8.33 -9.29
C LEU A 61 1.68 -7.35 -9.54
N LEU A 62 1.93 -6.05 -9.37
CA LEU A 62 0.90 -5.03 -9.55
C LEU A 62 0.44 -4.91 -11.00
N HIS A 63 1.32 -5.23 -11.96
CA HIS A 63 0.93 -5.32 -13.37
C HIS A 63 -0.12 -6.41 -13.62
N TRP A 64 -0.06 -7.54 -12.92
CA TRP A 64 -1.11 -8.56 -13.06
C TRP A 64 -2.48 -8.06 -12.59
N LEU A 65 -2.51 -7.19 -11.58
CA LEU A 65 -3.73 -6.64 -11.01
C LEU A 65 -4.31 -5.46 -11.82
N LEU A 66 -3.43 -4.60 -12.34
CA LEU A 66 -3.82 -3.29 -12.93
C LEU A 66 -3.35 -3.10 -14.39
N GLY A 67 -2.63 -4.06 -14.95
CA GLY A 67 -1.82 -3.95 -16.18
C GLY A 67 -2.55 -3.58 -17.45
N HIS A 68 -3.83 -3.90 -17.54
CA HIS A 68 -4.64 -3.78 -18.76
C HIS A 68 -4.91 -2.34 -19.21
N PHE A 69 -4.58 -1.34 -18.40
CA PHE A 69 -5.02 0.05 -18.60
C PHE A 69 -3.90 1.05 -18.83
N SER A 70 -2.64 0.62 -18.91
CA SER A 70 -1.52 1.52 -19.15
C SER A 70 -0.42 0.88 -19.99
N ASN A 71 0.05 1.61 -21.00
CA ASN A 71 1.15 1.21 -21.87
C ASN A 71 2.54 1.44 -21.23
N LEU A 72 2.66 1.22 -19.92
CA LEU A 72 3.93 1.34 -19.23
C LEU A 72 4.86 0.19 -19.66
N SER A 73 6.12 0.55 -19.91
CA SER A 73 7.19 -0.42 -20.11
C SER A 73 7.41 -1.28 -18.86
N THR A 74 8.10 -2.39 -19.03
CA THR A 74 8.49 -3.29 -17.94
C THR A 74 9.22 -2.57 -16.81
N ARG A 75 10.12 -1.64 -17.14
CA ARG A 75 10.85 -0.84 -16.15
C ARG A 75 9.93 0.09 -15.37
N GLN A 76 9.05 0.81 -16.08
CA GLN A 76 8.09 1.73 -15.47
C GLN A 76 7.11 1.03 -14.53
N TRP A 77 6.70 -0.19 -14.87
CA TRP A 77 5.87 -1.00 -13.97
C TRP A 77 6.59 -1.39 -12.67
N LYS A 78 7.88 -1.74 -12.75
CA LYS A 78 8.69 -2.03 -11.56
C LYS A 78 8.85 -0.80 -10.68
N GLU A 79 9.15 0.36 -11.27
CA GLU A 79 9.26 1.64 -10.56
C GLU A 79 7.92 2.01 -9.89
N TYR A 80 6.80 1.85 -10.60
CA TYR A 80 5.45 2.07 -10.07
C TYR A 80 5.19 1.19 -8.84
N GLN A 81 5.41 -0.12 -8.96
CA GLN A 81 5.17 -1.06 -7.87
C GLN A 81 6.10 -0.80 -6.67
N LEU A 82 7.36 -0.45 -6.93
CA LEU A 82 8.32 -0.13 -5.88
C LEU A 82 7.86 1.10 -5.09
N LEU A 83 7.39 2.15 -5.76
CA LEU A 83 6.87 3.34 -5.09
C LEU A 83 5.64 3.04 -4.21
N ILE A 84 4.73 2.19 -4.68
CA ILE A 84 3.60 1.71 -3.87
C ILE A 84 4.09 0.91 -2.66
N GLY A 85 5.03 -0.01 -2.84
CA GLY A 85 5.61 -0.79 -1.74
C GLY A 85 6.29 0.10 -0.69
N CYS A 86 7.10 1.07 -1.14
CA CYS A 86 7.74 2.06 -0.27
C CYS A 86 6.72 2.90 0.51
N GLN A 87 5.58 3.27 -0.09
CA GLN A 87 4.50 3.96 0.63
C GLN A 87 4.01 3.12 1.81
N PHE A 88 3.71 1.84 1.59
CA PHE A 88 3.22 0.96 2.64
C PHE A 88 4.25 0.78 3.77
N ILE A 89 5.53 0.64 3.44
CA ILE A 89 6.60 0.62 4.45
C ILE A 89 6.66 1.93 5.24
N ALA A 90 6.61 3.08 4.55
CA ALA A 90 6.61 4.38 5.21
C ALA A 90 5.42 4.53 6.16
N MET A 91 4.21 4.16 5.73
CA MET A 91 3.01 4.17 6.58
C MET A 91 3.15 3.26 7.80
N ALA A 92 3.75 2.07 7.64
CA ALA A 92 4.00 1.15 8.74
C ALA A 92 4.95 1.75 9.78
N LEU A 93 6.04 2.36 9.34
CA LEU A 93 7.02 3.03 10.19
C LEU A 93 6.44 4.26 10.89
N ILE A 94 5.70 5.10 10.16
CA ILE A 94 5.03 6.28 10.73
C ILE A 94 4.02 5.85 11.79
N ASN A 95 3.25 4.78 11.57
CA ASN A 95 2.33 4.29 12.61
C ASN A 95 3.08 3.85 13.87
N LEU A 96 4.22 3.14 13.75
CA LEU A 96 5.03 2.80 14.92
C LEU A 96 5.52 4.06 15.63
N LEU A 97 6.02 5.05 14.89
CA LEU A 97 6.44 6.34 15.46
C LEU A 97 5.29 7.00 16.24
N VAL A 98 4.07 7.03 15.68
CA VAL A 98 2.90 7.58 16.36
C VAL A 98 2.58 6.82 17.64
N VAL A 99 2.61 5.49 17.59
CA VAL A 99 2.31 4.62 18.73
C VAL A 99 3.28 4.81 19.89
N TYR A 100 4.57 4.96 19.61
CA TYR A 100 5.59 5.07 20.65
C TYR A 100 5.74 6.47 21.24
N TRP A 101 5.41 7.52 20.49
CA TRP A 101 5.74 8.90 20.85
C TRP A 101 4.53 9.79 21.13
N PHE A 102 3.31 9.33 20.85
CA PHE A 102 2.11 10.15 20.97
C PHE A 102 1.00 9.45 21.78
N SER A 103 -0.02 10.22 22.14
CA SER A 103 -1.16 9.74 22.92
C SER A 103 -2.06 8.80 22.11
N ALA A 104 -2.88 7.99 22.80
CA ALA A 104 -3.87 7.13 22.16
C ALA A 104 -4.90 7.92 21.32
N GLN A 105 -5.23 9.14 21.74
CA GLN A 105 -6.13 10.03 20.99
C GLN A 105 -5.48 10.50 19.69
N THR A 106 -4.23 10.94 19.75
CA THR A 106 -3.45 11.31 18.56
C THR A 106 -3.29 10.13 17.60
N TRP A 107 -3.10 8.92 18.13
CA TRP A 107 -3.06 7.71 17.32
C TRP A 107 -4.41 7.44 16.63
N ALA A 108 -5.54 7.62 17.32
CA ALA A 108 -6.86 7.45 16.72
C ALA A 108 -7.11 8.46 15.57
N ASP A 109 -6.73 9.72 15.77
CA ASP A 109 -6.82 10.76 14.74
C ASP A 109 -5.90 10.48 13.55
N TYR A 110 -4.66 10.06 13.82
CA TYR A 110 -3.73 9.63 12.78
C TYR A 110 -4.29 8.45 11.99
N LYS A 111 -4.84 7.43 12.66
CA LYS A 111 -5.43 6.27 12.00
C LYS A 111 -6.54 6.68 11.04
N LEU A 112 -7.42 7.60 11.43
CA LEU A 112 -8.55 8.01 10.59
C LEU A 112 -8.14 8.98 9.47
N PHE A 113 -7.40 10.03 9.78
CA PHE A 113 -7.14 11.12 8.85
C PHE A 113 -5.72 11.07 8.27
N GLY A 114 -4.72 10.83 9.11
CA GLY A 114 -3.31 10.80 8.70
C GLY A 114 -3.03 9.66 7.74
N SER A 115 -3.36 8.43 8.13
CA SER A 115 -3.11 7.24 7.33
C SER A 115 -3.91 7.24 6.04
N SER A 116 -5.16 7.71 6.06
CA SER A 116 -5.99 7.87 4.87
C SER A 116 -5.39 8.88 3.89
N SER A 117 -4.89 10.02 4.38
CA SER A 117 -4.25 11.03 3.53
C SER A 117 -2.95 10.51 2.91
N LEU A 118 -2.12 9.81 3.69
CA LEU A 118 -0.90 9.17 3.20
C LEU A 118 -1.22 8.09 2.15
N ALA A 119 -2.28 7.32 2.35
CA ALA A 119 -2.69 6.27 1.42
C ALA A 119 -3.01 6.81 0.02
N LEU A 120 -3.48 8.05 -0.10
CA LEU A 120 -3.83 8.68 -1.37
C LEU A 120 -2.63 9.34 -2.07
N PHE A 121 -1.60 9.72 -1.32
CA PHE A 121 -0.54 10.59 -1.83
C PHE A 121 0.25 10.00 -3.00
N VAL A 122 0.87 8.82 -2.84
CA VAL A 122 1.65 8.20 -3.92
C VAL A 122 0.77 7.74 -5.09
N PRO A 123 -0.43 7.14 -4.88
CA PRO A 123 -1.32 6.79 -5.98
C PRO A 123 -1.74 7.99 -6.83
N LEU A 124 -2.01 9.15 -6.23
CA LEU A 124 -2.32 10.37 -6.97
C LEU A 124 -1.12 10.88 -7.78
N TYR A 125 0.06 10.89 -7.16
CA TYR A 125 1.30 11.21 -7.86
C TYR A 125 1.54 10.26 -9.04
N LEU A 126 1.38 8.95 -8.84
CA LEU A 126 1.57 7.95 -9.89
C LEU A 126 0.51 8.07 -10.98
N ALA A 127 -0.75 8.36 -10.63
CA ALA A 127 -1.79 8.63 -11.61
C ALA A 127 -1.41 9.83 -12.50
N TYR A 128 -0.91 10.91 -11.91
CA TYR A 128 -0.37 12.06 -12.63
C TYR A 128 0.85 11.68 -13.50
N TRP A 129 1.81 10.95 -12.94
CA TRP A 129 3.03 10.54 -13.63
C TRP A 129 2.74 9.70 -14.88
N VAL A 130 1.80 8.74 -14.79
CA VAL A 130 1.37 7.91 -15.93
C VAL A 130 0.86 8.78 -17.09
N THR A 131 0.23 9.92 -16.83
CA THR A 131 -0.25 10.84 -17.88
C THR A 131 0.87 11.49 -18.70
N ARG A 132 2.07 11.56 -18.12
CA ARG A 132 3.24 12.22 -18.70
C ARG A 132 4.18 11.23 -19.38
N VAL A 133 4.00 9.93 -19.14
CA VAL A 133 4.73 8.88 -19.83
C VAL A 133 4.27 8.81 -21.29
N LYS A 134 5.20 9.04 -22.22
CA LYS A 134 4.91 8.89 -23.65
C LYS A 134 4.68 7.40 -23.95
N PRO A 135 3.65 7.05 -24.74
CA PRO A 135 3.49 5.68 -25.21
C PRO A 135 4.74 5.28 -26.01
N HIS A 136 5.27 4.10 -25.70
CA HIS A 136 6.32 3.46 -26.49
C HIS A 136 5.73 2.78 -27.72
#